data_AF-A0A7X1CCC9-F1
#
_entry.id   AF-A0A7X1CCC9-F1
#
_cell.length_a   1.000
_cell.length_b   1.000
_cell.length_c   1.000
_cell.angle_alpha   90.00
_cell.angle_beta   90.00
_cell.angle_gamma   90.00
#
_symmetry.space_group_name_H-M   'P 1'
#
loop_
_entity.id
_entity.type
_entity.pdbx_description
1 polymer ?
#
loop_
_entity_poly.entity_id
_entity_poly.type
_entity_poly.pdbx_seq_one_letter_code
_entity_poly.pdbx_strand_id
1 'polypeptide(L)'
;MDGEKIFQSYRIIDDFGGLSIYESIDFIFVNDSLEAYSQKVRGTVHEFIHELINYPNFYEDYYNDTPKSRRDLELAKEAIYREDCSKDELMEFICDNNSSYEEKLFILKALQGQIIEDDIVRLVKYFDSDALVRNDYLVKELFSLLGEYRNEKVYQLFLNYFSEAVGKDSKVDELITTYFDNYYH
;
A
#
# COMPACT_ATOMS: atom_id res chain seq x y z
N MET A 1 3.03 17.92 -43.50
CA MET A 1 2.66 16.50 -43.52
C MET A 1 2.64 16.08 -42.07
N ASP A 2 1.44 15.86 -41.53
CA ASP A 2 1.22 15.47 -40.14
C ASP A 2 1.92 14.13 -39.88
N GLY A 3 2.81 14.12 -38.90
CA GLY A 3 3.33 12.87 -38.34
C GLY A 3 2.18 12.18 -37.61
N GLU A 4 1.88 10.94 -38.01
CA GLU A 4 0.83 10.11 -37.44
C GLU A 4 0.91 10.11 -35.91
N LYS A 5 -0.19 10.50 -35.26
CA LYS A 5 -0.38 10.23 -33.84
C LYS A 5 -0.46 8.71 -33.66
N ILE A 6 0.58 8.12 -33.05
CA ILE A 6 0.54 6.72 -32.63
C ILE A 6 -0.47 6.63 -31.48
N PHE A 7 -1.70 6.20 -31.79
CA PHE A 7 -2.71 5.88 -30.79
C PHE A 7 -2.33 4.55 -30.12
N GLN A 8 -1.91 4.60 -28.86
CA GLN A 8 -1.74 3.41 -28.03
C GLN A 8 -2.89 3.38 -27.03
N SER A 9 -3.91 2.57 -27.32
CA SER A 9 -4.89 2.20 -26.29
C SER A 9 -4.37 1.00 -25.52
N TYR A 10 -4.53 1.04 -24.20
CA TYR A 10 -4.21 -0.05 -23.30
C TYR A 10 -5.45 -0.88 -23.05
N ARG A 11 -5.29 -2.21 -23.07
CA ARG A 11 -6.36 -3.17 -22.82
C ARG A 11 -6.02 -3.92 -21.54
N ILE A 12 -6.85 -3.75 -20.52
CA ILE A 12 -6.73 -4.49 -19.26
C ILE A 12 -7.80 -5.57 -19.27
N ILE A 13 -7.38 -6.81 -19.04
CA ILE A 13 -8.28 -7.97 -18.94
C ILE A 13 -8.20 -8.49 -17.51
N ASP A 14 -9.33 -8.55 -16.82
CA ASP A 14 -9.40 -9.11 -15.47
C ASP A 14 -9.41 -10.65 -15.49
N ASP A 15 -9.31 -11.26 -14.30
CA ASP A 15 -9.29 -12.72 -14.14
C ASP A 15 -10.58 -13.42 -14.59
N PHE A 16 -11.68 -12.67 -14.78
CA PHE A 16 -12.96 -13.16 -15.29
C PHE A 16 -13.12 -12.93 -16.80
N GLY A 17 -12.12 -12.36 -17.47
CA GLY A 17 -12.14 -12.02 -18.88
C GLY A 17 -12.86 -10.71 -19.22
N GLY A 18 -13.19 -9.89 -18.21
CA GLY A 18 -13.70 -8.54 -18.39
C GLY A 18 -12.64 -7.66 -19.06
N LEU A 19 -13.02 -6.94 -20.12
CA LEU A 19 -12.12 -6.10 -20.90
C LEU A 19 -12.43 -4.61 -20.64
N SER A 20 -11.45 -3.89 -20.10
CA SER A 20 -11.45 -2.43 -20.04
C SER A 20 -10.43 -1.84 -21.02
N ILE A 21 -10.82 -0.77 -21.70
CA ILE A 21 -9.99 -0.07 -22.69
C ILE A 21 -9.73 1.34 -22.20
N TYR A 22 -8.47 1.73 -22.16
CA TYR A 22 -7.99 3.04 -21.74
C TYR A 22 -7.17 3.68 -22.85
N GLU A 23 -7.19 4.99 -22.94
CA GLU A 23 -6.32 5.74 -23.84
C GLU A 23 -4.98 6.01 -23.17
N SER A 24 -3.91 6.24 -23.95
CA SER A 24 -2.62 6.59 -23.38
C SER A 24 -2.63 7.87 -22.55
N ILE A 25 -3.58 8.77 -22.80
CA ILE A 25 -3.76 10.00 -22.01
C ILE A 25 -4.29 9.72 -20.60
N ASP A 26 -4.86 8.55 -20.36
CA ASP A 26 -5.35 8.14 -19.05
C ASP A 26 -4.22 7.65 -18.13
N PHE A 27 -2.98 7.55 -18.64
CA PHE A 27 -1.82 7.08 -17.88
C PHE A 27 -0.73 8.14 -17.79
N ILE A 28 -0.04 8.13 -16.66
CA ILE A 28 1.23 8.81 -16.44
C ILE A 28 2.34 7.77 -16.38
N PHE A 29 3.50 8.12 -16.94
CA PHE A 29 4.68 7.29 -16.89
C PHE A 29 5.36 7.47 -15.52
N VAL A 30 5.42 6.41 -14.70
CA VAL A 30 5.92 6.49 -13.32
C VAL A 30 7.30 5.85 -13.12
N ASN A 31 7.62 4.75 -13.84
CA ASN A 31 8.89 4.02 -13.71
C ASN A 31 9.24 3.25 -15.02
N ASP A 32 10.52 3.20 -15.42
CA ASP A 32 11.05 2.32 -16.50
C ASP A 32 11.77 1.07 -15.97
N SER A 33 12.01 0.97 -14.67
CA SER A 33 12.68 -0.18 -14.09
C SER A 33 11.79 -1.43 -14.16
N LEU A 34 12.34 -2.49 -14.73
CA LEU A 34 11.72 -3.81 -14.79
C LEU A 34 12.60 -4.87 -14.10
N GLU A 35 13.52 -4.45 -13.23
CA GLU A 35 14.51 -5.33 -12.60
C GLU A 35 13.87 -6.43 -11.75
N ALA A 36 12.75 -6.11 -11.08
CA ALA A 36 11.99 -7.06 -10.26
C ALA A 36 11.06 -7.98 -11.07
N TYR A 37 11.07 -7.89 -12.41
CA TYR A 37 10.15 -8.59 -13.29
C TYR A 37 10.86 -9.56 -14.23
N SER A 38 10.34 -10.78 -14.26
CA SER A 38 10.71 -11.77 -15.24
C SER A 38 9.97 -11.52 -16.55
N GLN A 39 10.71 -11.50 -17.65
CA GLN A 39 10.14 -11.37 -18.98
C GLN A 39 9.98 -12.74 -19.65
N LYS A 40 8.75 -13.07 -20.07
CA LYS A 40 8.46 -14.19 -20.96
C LYS A 40 8.06 -13.64 -22.33
N VAL A 41 8.73 -14.12 -23.38
CA VAL A 41 8.42 -13.70 -24.77
C VAL A 41 7.72 -14.85 -25.49
N ARG A 42 6.52 -14.58 -26.01
CA ARG A 42 5.74 -15.51 -26.85
C ARG A 42 5.42 -14.84 -28.19
N GLY A 43 6.30 -15.03 -29.18
CA GLY A 43 6.19 -14.34 -30.47
C GLY A 43 6.42 -12.84 -30.30
N THR A 44 5.39 -12.01 -30.55
CA THR A 44 5.42 -10.55 -30.34
C THR A 44 4.85 -10.12 -28.99
N VAL A 45 4.42 -11.06 -28.15
CA VAL A 45 3.83 -10.77 -26.84
C VAL A 45 4.94 -10.81 -25.79
N HIS A 46 5.08 -9.72 -25.04
CA HIS A 46 5.94 -9.62 -23.88
C HIS A 46 5.06 -9.72 -22.62
N GLU A 47 5.34 -10.70 -21.79
CA GLU A 47 4.68 -10.93 -20.50
C GLU A 47 5.69 -10.61 -19.40
N PHE A 48 5.31 -9.74 -18.48
CA PHE A 48 6.13 -9.35 -17.33
C PHE A 48 5.44 -9.82 -16.05
N ILE A 49 6.14 -10.62 -15.25
CA ILE A 49 5.63 -11.16 -13.99
C ILE A 49 6.64 -10.86 -12.91
N HIS A 50 6.19 -10.28 -11.80
CA HIS A 50 7.05 -10.00 -10.66
C HIS A 50 7.69 -11.29 -10.15
N GLU A 51 9.00 -11.28 -9.93
CA GLU A 51 9.80 -12.50 -9.68
C GLU A 51 9.30 -13.33 -8.49
N LEU A 52 8.81 -12.66 -7.43
CA LEU A 52 8.23 -13.30 -6.25
C LEU A 52 7.06 -14.25 -6.56
N ILE A 53 6.28 -13.98 -7.60
CA ILE A 53 5.12 -14.79 -7.99
C ILE A 53 5.34 -15.56 -9.29
N ASN A 54 6.52 -15.43 -9.90
CA ASN A 54 6.87 -16.09 -11.15
C ASN A 54 7.40 -17.51 -10.92
N TYR A 55 6.56 -18.40 -10.40
CA TYR A 55 6.90 -19.82 -10.29
C TYR A 55 5.75 -20.73 -10.76
N PRO A 56 6.06 -21.95 -11.27
CA PRO A 56 5.10 -22.75 -12.05
C PRO A 56 3.74 -23.00 -11.40
N ASN A 57 3.70 -23.18 -10.08
CA ASN A 57 2.49 -23.56 -9.35
C ASN A 57 1.86 -22.39 -8.58
N PHE A 58 2.28 -21.13 -8.82
CA PHE A 58 1.81 -19.98 -8.03
C PHE A 58 0.29 -19.89 -7.94
N TYR A 59 -0.42 -19.94 -9.08
CA TYR A 59 -1.88 -19.84 -9.09
C TYR A 59 -2.55 -20.99 -8.33
N GLU A 60 -2.10 -22.23 -8.53
CA GLU A 60 -2.63 -23.38 -7.80
C GLU A 60 -2.41 -23.23 -6.29
N ASP A 61 -1.19 -22.87 -5.88
CA ASP A 61 -0.85 -22.64 -4.48
C ASP A 61 -1.67 -21.50 -3.88
N TYR A 62 -1.91 -20.41 -4.63
CA TYR A 62 -2.68 -19.26 -4.22
C TYR A 62 -4.17 -19.60 -4.02
N TYR A 63 -4.81 -20.24 -5.01
CA TYR A 63 -6.21 -20.65 -4.90
C TYR A 63 -6.45 -21.75 -3.86
N ASN A 64 -5.40 -22.51 -3.49
CA ASN A 64 -5.43 -23.48 -2.39
C ASN A 64 -5.02 -22.88 -1.04
N ASP A 65 -4.95 -21.55 -0.90
CA ASP A 65 -4.63 -20.85 0.35
C ASP A 65 -3.29 -21.22 0.99
N THR A 66 -2.30 -21.56 0.16
CA THR A 66 -0.96 -21.86 0.67
C THR A 66 -0.36 -20.61 1.33
N PRO A 67 0.12 -20.68 2.59
CA PRO A 67 0.62 -19.49 3.31
C PRO A 67 1.78 -18.78 2.58
N LYS A 68 2.62 -19.54 1.88
CA LYS A 68 3.73 -18.99 1.11
C LYS A 68 3.26 -18.15 -0.08
N SER A 69 2.36 -18.66 -0.93
CA SER A 69 1.88 -17.94 -2.12
C SER A 69 1.15 -16.65 -1.76
N ARG A 70 0.35 -16.68 -0.68
CA ARG A 70 -0.29 -15.48 -0.13
C ARG A 70 0.73 -14.43 0.29
N ARG A 71 1.77 -14.84 1.03
CA ARG A 71 2.87 -13.96 1.45
C ARG A 71 3.65 -13.41 0.26
N ASP A 72 3.99 -14.25 -0.72
CA ASP A 72 4.75 -13.84 -1.90
C ASP A 72 3.97 -12.82 -2.74
N LEU A 73 2.65 -12.99 -2.86
CA LEU A 73 1.77 -12.00 -3.49
C LEU A 73 1.73 -10.67 -2.71
N GLU A 74 1.60 -10.73 -1.38
CA GLU A 74 1.62 -9.52 -0.54
C GLU A 74 2.94 -8.75 -0.68
N LEU A 75 4.07 -9.45 -0.68
CA LEU A 75 5.39 -8.85 -0.85
C LEU A 75 5.57 -8.28 -2.26
N ALA A 76 5.06 -8.95 -3.30
CA ALA A 76 5.08 -8.42 -4.66
C ALA A 76 4.26 -7.13 -4.76
N LYS A 77 3.04 -7.09 -4.19
CA LYS A 77 2.22 -5.88 -4.16
C LYS A 77 2.94 -4.75 -3.43
N GLU A 78 3.49 -5.01 -2.25
CA GLU A 78 4.25 -4.01 -1.49
C GLU A 78 5.44 -3.45 -2.28
N ALA A 79 6.21 -4.32 -2.95
CA ALA A 79 7.34 -3.90 -3.79
C ALA A 79 6.89 -2.99 -4.93
N ILE A 80 5.82 -3.37 -5.65
CA ILE A 80 5.24 -2.57 -6.73
C ILE A 80 4.84 -1.17 -6.23
N TYR A 81 4.09 -1.06 -5.13
CA TYR A 81 3.74 0.25 -4.57
C TYR A 81 4.95 1.07 -4.15
N ARG A 82 6.01 0.44 -3.66
CA ARG A 82 7.23 1.13 -3.20
C ARG A 82 8.10 1.61 -4.36
N GLU A 83 8.16 0.84 -5.45
CA GLU A 83 9.03 1.10 -6.61
C GLU A 83 8.34 1.96 -7.67
N ASP A 84 7.03 1.74 -7.87
CA ASP A 84 6.26 2.31 -8.98
C ASP A 84 5.31 3.44 -8.55
N CYS A 85 5.34 3.86 -7.28
CA CYS A 85 4.62 5.04 -6.81
C CYS A 85 5.56 6.00 -6.09
N SER A 86 5.39 7.29 -6.35
CA SER A 86 6.00 8.33 -5.53
C SER A 86 5.36 8.36 -4.14
N LYS A 87 6.14 8.84 -3.15
CA LYS A 87 5.62 9.08 -1.80
C LYS A 87 4.37 9.96 -1.80
N ASP A 88 4.32 10.98 -2.66
CA ASP A 88 3.18 11.90 -2.72
C ASP A 88 1.92 11.21 -3.26
N GLU A 89 2.04 10.33 -4.26
CA GLU A 89 0.93 9.48 -4.75
C GLU A 89 0.44 8.52 -3.66
N LEU A 90 1.36 7.85 -2.96
CA LEU A 90 1.02 6.99 -1.82
C LEU A 90 0.27 7.77 -0.73
N MET A 91 0.69 9.02 -0.45
CA MET A 91 0.02 9.91 0.49
C MET A 91 -1.36 10.38 0.00
N GLU A 92 -1.59 10.47 -1.30
CA GLU A 92 -2.91 10.72 -1.88
C GLU A 92 -3.81 9.50 -1.72
N PHE A 93 -3.34 8.31 -2.08
CA PHE A 93 -4.12 7.07 -2.02
C PHE A 93 -4.52 6.71 -0.57
N ILE A 94 -3.60 6.82 0.39
CA ILE A 94 -3.92 6.51 1.80
C ILE A 94 -4.97 7.46 2.38
N CYS A 95 -4.98 8.71 1.91
CA CYS A 95 -5.93 9.76 2.29
C CYS A 95 -7.14 9.87 1.34
N ASP A 96 -7.36 8.90 0.44
CA ASP A 96 -8.57 8.84 -0.37
C ASP A 96 -9.67 8.07 0.37
N ASN A 97 -10.89 8.62 0.36
CA ASN A 97 -12.06 7.97 0.96
C ASN A 97 -12.57 6.80 0.10
N ASN A 98 -12.16 6.70 -1.16
CA ASN A 98 -12.59 5.61 -2.06
C ASN A 98 -11.69 4.37 -2.00
N SER A 99 -10.44 4.50 -1.56
CA SER A 99 -9.53 3.36 -1.42
C SER A 99 -9.99 2.37 -0.34
N SER A 100 -9.86 1.08 -0.64
CA SER A 100 -10.26 0.03 0.30
C SER A 100 -9.32 -0.05 1.52
N TYR A 101 -9.79 -0.60 2.64
CA TYR A 101 -8.94 -0.79 3.81
C TYR A 101 -7.77 -1.73 3.52
N GLU A 102 -7.97 -2.76 2.71
CA GLU A 102 -6.90 -3.67 2.29
C GLU A 102 -5.83 -2.94 1.47
N GLU A 103 -6.23 -2.06 0.55
CA GLU A 103 -5.31 -1.25 -0.25
C GLU A 103 -4.48 -0.33 0.64
N LYS A 104 -5.13 0.35 1.59
CA LYS A 104 -4.49 1.22 2.57
C LYS A 104 -3.44 0.50 3.42
N LEU A 105 -3.62 -0.79 3.73
CA LEU A 105 -2.59 -1.59 4.43
C LEU A 105 -1.29 -1.72 3.62
N PHE A 106 -1.39 -1.95 2.31
CA PHE A 106 -0.20 -2.04 1.45
C PHE A 106 0.49 -0.68 1.32
N ILE A 107 -0.29 0.40 1.23
CA ILE A 107 0.25 1.76 1.14
C ILE A 107 1.01 2.14 2.43
N LEU A 108 0.46 1.81 3.61
CA LEU A 108 1.15 2.06 4.88
C LEU A 108 2.50 1.33 4.97
N LYS A 109 2.58 0.09 4.48
CA LYS A 109 3.85 -0.67 4.40
C LYS A 109 4.82 -0.06 3.38
N ALA A 110 4.31 0.42 2.24
CA ALA A 110 5.13 1.06 1.21
C ALA A 110 5.74 2.38 1.71
N LEU A 111 4.99 3.16 2.50
CA LEU A 111 5.41 4.43 3.12
C LEU A 111 6.45 4.28 4.25
N GLN A 112 6.67 3.07 4.75
CA GLN A 112 7.58 2.85 5.88
C GLN A 112 9.02 3.30 5.53
N GLY A 113 9.59 4.15 6.40
CA GLY A 113 10.92 4.75 6.20
C GLY A 113 11.01 5.86 5.16
N GLN A 114 9.89 6.27 4.55
CA GLN A 114 9.86 7.33 3.51
C GLN A 114 9.17 8.63 3.96
N ILE A 115 8.35 8.58 5.00
CA ILE A 115 7.53 9.73 5.43
C ILE A 115 8.32 10.77 6.23
N ILE A 116 7.94 12.04 6.07
CA ILE A 116 8.47 13.17 6.81
C ILE A 116 7.42 13.76 7.77
N GLU A 117 7.81 14.76 8.57
CA GLU A 117 6.93 15.37 9.58
C GLU A 117 5.60 15.88 9.01
N ASP A 118 5.61 16.53 7.84
CA ASP A 118 4.39 17.03 7.20
C ASP A 118 3.45 15.89 6.79
N ASP A 119 3.99 14.75 6.37
CA ASP A 119 3.20 13.56 6.02
C ASP A 119 2.53 12.98 7.27
N ILE A 120 3.24 12.93 8.39
CA ILE A 120 2.71 12.49 9.68
C ILE A 120 1.54 13.38 10.11
N VAL A 121 1.68 14.70 10.00
CA VAL A 121 0.60 15.63 10.31
C VAL A 121 -0.61 15.39 9.42
N ARG A 122 -0.39 15.12 8.12
CA ARG A 122 -1.45 14.79 7.16
C ARG A 122 -2.15 13.48 7.54
N LEU A 123 -1.41 12.43 7.86
CA LEU A 123 -1.96 11.13 8.28
C LEU A 123 -2.79 11.27 9.56
N VAL A 124 -2.26 11.90 10.60
CA VAL A 124 -2.98 12.10 11.87
C VAL A 124 -4.24 12.92 11.69
N LYS A 125 -4.21 13.93 10.81
CA LYS A 125 -5.40 14.74 10.51
C LYS A 125 -6.47 13.95 9.75
N TYR A 126 -6.06 13.07 8.85
CA TYR A 126 -6.98 12.27 8.05
C TYR A 126 -7.58 11.11 8.86
N PHE A 127 -6.75 10.41 9.65
CA PHE A 127 -7.17 9.33 10.52
C PHE A 127 -7.43 9.86 11.93
N ASP A 128 -8.61 10.45 12.14
CA ASP A 128 -9.03 10.86 13.47
C ASP A 128 -9.29 9.64 14.40
N SER A 129 -9.20 9.87 15.71
CA SER A 129 -9.39 8.82 16.71
C SER A 129 -10.75 8.17 16.61
N ASP A 130 -11.81 8.94 16.39
CA ASP A 130 -13.18 8.44 16.33
C ASP A 130 -13.39 7.44 15.17
N ALA A 131 -12.79 7.71 14.01
CA ALA A 131 -12.80 6.81 12.87
C ALA A 131 -12.02 5.52 13.17
N LEU A 132 -10.85 5.63 13.79
CA LEU A 132 -10.00 4.51 14.17
C LEU A 132 -10.62 3.62 15.26
N VAL A 133 -11.34 4.21 16.21
CA VAL A 133 -12.06 3.47 17.27
C VAL A 133 -13.19 2.61 16.70
N ARG A 134 -13.77 3.04 15.56
CA ARG A 134 -14.85 2.34 14.84
C ARG A 134 -14.34 1.34 13.79
N ASN A 135 -13.07 1.42 13.40
CA ASN A 135 -12.48 0.57 12.37
C ASN A 135 -11.07 0.14 12.76
N ASP A 136 -10.94 -1.10 13.23
CA ASP A 136 -9.71 -1.67 13.77
C ASP A 136 -8.71 -2.13 12.70
N TYR A 137 -9.17 -2.38 11.47
CA TYR A 137 -8.37 -3.03 10.42
C TYR A 137 -7.09 -2.29 10.05
N LEU A 138 -7.05 -0.96 10.19
CA LEU A 138 -5.86 -0.14 9.88
C LEU A 138 -5.07 0.28 11.11
N VAL A 139 -5.65 0.19 12.30
CA VAL A 139 -5.11 0.84 13.51
C VAL A 139 -3.70 0.35 13.79
N LYS A 140 -3.50 -0.97 13.78
CA LYS A 140 -2.23 -1.58 14.14
C LYS A 140 -1.11 -1.15 13.19
N GLU A 141 -1.32 -1.21 11.89
CA GLU A 141 -0.31 -0.87 10.89
C GLU A 141 -0.06 0.64 10.84
N LEU A 142 -1.10 1.46 10.97
CA LEU A 142 -0.96 2.91 11.08
C LEU A 142 -0.18 3.28 12.35
N PHE A 143 -0.50 2.68 13.50
CA PHE A 143 0.18 2.99 14.76
C PHE A 143 1.60 2.44 14.79
N SER A 144 1.84 1.30 14.14
CA SER A 144 3.20 0.80 13.93
C SER A 144 4.02 1.79 13.11
N LEU A 145 3.47 2.38 12.04
CA LEU A 145 4.15 3.38 11.23
C LEU A 145 4.37 4.68 12.04
N LEU A 146 3.30 5.24 12.62
CA LEU A 146 3.37 6.51 13.35
C LEU A 146 4.23 6.42 14.62
N GLY A 147 4.25 5.26 15.27
CA GLY A 147 5.01 5.02 16.50
C GLY A 147 6.53 5.10 16.32
N GLU A 148 7.03 5.07 15.09
CA GLU A 148 8.45 5.29 14.80
C GLU A 148 8.87 6.75 14.96
N TYR A 149 7.91 7.69 15.02
CA TYR A 149 8.18 9.13 14.95
C TYR A 149 7.74 9.83 16.23
N ARG A 150 8.71 10.45 16.92
CA ARG A 150 8.43 11.30 18.09
C ARG A 150 7.78 12.61 17.66
N ASN A 151 6.46 12.60 17.60
CA ASN A 151 5.67 13.73 17.15
C ASN A 151 4.50 13.99 18.10
N GLU A 152 4.27 15.26 18.43
CA GLU A 152 3.21 15.66 19.35
C GLU A 152 1.82 15.31 18.83
N LYS A 153 1.59 15.37 17.51
CA LYS A 153 0.29 14.98 16.93
C LYS A 153 0.05 13.49 17.07
N VAL A 154 1.08 12.66 16.89
CA VAL A 154 1.00 11.21 17.13
C VAL A 154 0.73 10.94 18.60
N TYR A 155 1.43 11.63 19.51
CA TYR A 155 1.19 11.52 20.95
C TYR A 155 -0.27 11.80 21.32
N GLN A 156 -0.83 12.91 20.81
CA GLN A 156 -2.23 13.28 21.07
C GLN A 156 -3.21 12.27 20.43
N LEU A 157 -2.93 11.79 19.22
CA LEU A 157 -3.75 10.76 18.58
C LEU A 157 -3.80 9.48 19.42
N PHE A 158 -2.64 9.00 19.87
CA PHE A 158 -2.54 7.80 20.70
C PHE A 158 -3.23 7.99 22.04
N LEU A 159 -3.07 9.16 22.69
CA LEU A 159 -3.74 9.47 23.95
C LEU A 159 -5.26 9.44 23.80
N ASN A 160 -5.79 10.07 22.75
CA ASN A 160 -7.23 10.09 22.47
C ASN A 160 -7.75 8.68 22.19
N TYR A 161 -7.09 7.92 21.31
CA TYR A 161 -7.47 6.55 21.00
C TYR A 161 -7.46 5.67 22.25
N PHE A 162 -6.38 5.71 23.04
CA PHE A 162 -6.22 4.89 24.23
C PHE A 162 -7.28 5.22 25.29
N SER A 163 -7.67 6.48 25.42
CA SER A 163 -8.73 6.89 26.36
C SER A 163 -10.10 6.28 26.09
N GLU A 164 -10.37 5.90 24.82
CA GLU A 164 -11.67 5.36 24.39
C GLU A 164 -11.64 3.86 24.09
N ALA A 165 -10.47 3.32 23.72
CA ALA A 165 -10.32 1.98 23.16
C ALA A 165 -9.34 1.07 23.91
N VAL A 166 -8.81 1.48 25.07
CA VAL A 166 -7.95 0.62 25.89
C VAL A 166 -8.58 -0.76 26.15
N GLY A 167 -7.79 -1.82 25.99
CA GLY A 167 -8.22 -3.20 26.21
C GLY A 167 -8.98 -3.82 25.03
N LYS A 168 -9.20 -3.09 23.92
CA LYS A 168 -9.81 -3.67 22.71
C LYS A 168 -8.82 -4.56 21.94
N ASP A 169 -7.57 -4.13 21.81
CA ASP A 169 -6.50 -4.90 21.18
C ASP A 169 -5.20 -4.74 21.99
N SER A 170 -4.76 -5.82 22.62
CA SER A 170 -3.57 -5.81 23.48
C SER A 170 -2.28 -5.47 22.74
N LYS A 171 -2.19 -5.76 21.43
CA LYS A 171 -1.00 -5.42 20.63
C LYS A 171 -0.96 -3.92 20.32
N VAL A 172 -2.12 -3.32 20.06
CA VAL A 172 -2.22 -1.87 19.88
C VAL A 172 -1.91 -1.16 21.20
N ASP A 173 -2.43 -1.67 22.31
CA ASP A 173 -2.12 -1.13 23.64
C ASP A 173 -0.62 -1.19 23.97
N GLU A 174 0.05 -2.30 23.61
CA GLU A 174 1.51 -2.46 23.76
C GLU A 174 2.30 -1.46 22.90
N LEU A 175 1.89 -1.24 21.64
CA LEU A 175 2.49 -0.25 20.74
C LEU A 175 2.41 1.15 21.34
N ILE A 176 1.23 1.56 21.82
CA ILE A 176 0.99 2.89 22.40
C ILE A 176 1.79 3.06 23.70
N THR A 177 1.78 2.05 24.57
CA THR A 177 2.52 2.09 25.84
C THR A 177 4.02 2.24 25.58
N THR A 178 4.55 1.42 24.65
CA THR A 178 5.96 1.50 24.24
C THR A 178 6.30 2.87 23.67
N TYR A 179 5.40 3.47 22.89
CA TYR A 179 5.59 4.83 22.38
C TYR A 179 5.69 5.87 23.50
N PHE A 180 4.75 5.84 24.47
CA PHE A 180 4.75 6.78 25.59
C PHE A 180 5.99 6.65 26.48
N ASP A 181 6.40 5.42 26.79
CA ASP A 181 7.60 5.16 27.59
C ASP A 181 8.85 5.74 26.92
N ASN A 182 8.94 5.68 25.59
CA ASN A 182 10.10 6.15 24.84
C ASN A 182 10.01 7.61 24.37
N TYR A 183 8.88 8.30 24.58
CA TYR A 183 8.67 9.63 24.01
C TYR A 183 9.64 10.68 24.58
N TYR A 184 9.92 10.60 25.88
CA TYR A 184 10.77 11.55 26.61
C TYR A 184 12.21 11.06 26.87
N HIS A 185 12.57 9.85 26.44
CA HIS A 185 13.88 9.23 26.66
C HIS A 185 14.74 9.26 25.40
#